data_AF-A0A2W4TSH3-F1
#
_entry.id   AF-A0A2W4TSH3-F1
#
_cell.length_a   1.000
_cell.length_b   1.000
_cell.length_c   1.000
_cell.angle_alpha   90.00
_cell.angle_beta   90.00
_cell.angle_gamma   90.00
#
_symmetry.space_group_name_H-M   'P 1'
#
loop_
_entity.id
_entity.type
_entity.pdbx_description
1 polymer ?
#
loop_
_entity_poly.entity_id
_entity_poly.type
_entity_poly.pdbx_seq_one_letter_code
_entity_poly.pdbx_strand_id
1 'polypeptide(L)'
;MDDPPNIYYNDLKRGFRGTWYPQGYEALDEAEQVRRRREFGLRKLRQDAETQEKQARSAKLARDLWARAVSAGGHHPYLVRKAVDAHRVRQLPKWQKRSYQEDGAFETVIVEDVLLIPMYDEKGELWNVQAIFPEFNEALGRDRDFLPRARVTGLFHWMGPRTRTVYLAEGYATAASVFAATGQRVLVCFSAGNLPAVALAVRAAMPDVQIVVCADNDLPDKNGRRPGIDKAEEAAALVGGIVAMPPIKGADFNDYAAILKTSNKGPLKIFA
;
A
#
# COMPACT_ATOMS: atom_id res chain seq x y z
N MET A 1 20.06 29.20 -6.39
CA MET A 1 19.65 30.42 -5.68
C MET A 1 18.28 30.13 -5.11
N ASP A 2 18.15 30.16 -3.80
CA ASP A 2 16.89 29.84 -3.12
C ASP A 2 15.83 30.93 -3.39
N ASP A 3 14.56 30.64 -3.12
CA ASP A 3 13.53 31.67 -3.13
C ASP A 3 13.90 32.79 -2.15
N PRO A 4 13.62 34.07 -2.48
CA PRO A 4 13.80 35.14 -1.52
C PRO A 4 13.01 34.78 -0.26
N PRO A 5 13.64 34.79 0.93
CA PRO A 5 12.95 34.49 2.18
C PRO A 5 11.70 35.37 2.27
N ASN A 6 10.56 34.75 2.53
CA ASN A 6 9.30 35.45 2.63
C ASN A 6 8.40 34.82 3.70
N ILE A 7 7.39 35.57 4.12
CA ILE A 7 6.35 35.09 5.03
C ILE A 7 5.02 35.23 4.31
N TYR A 8 4.39 34.08 4.02
CA TYR A 8 2.99 34.06 3.66
C TYR A 8 2.15 34.25 4.92
N TYR A 9 1.23 35.22 4.92
CA TYR A 9 0.32 35.45 6.04
C TYR A 9 -1.14 35.50 5.58
N ASN A 10 -2.02 35.05 6.47
CA ASN A 10 -3.46 35.02 6.25
C ASN A 10 -4.17 35.52 7.53
N ASP A 11 -4.64 36.76 7.51
CA ASP A 11 -5.44 37.36 8.58
C ASP A 11 -6.91 36.99 8.37
N LEU A 12 -7.32 35.90 9.02
CA LEU A 12 -8.69 35.37 8.95
C LEU A 12 -9.74 36.30 9.58
N LYS A 13 -9.34 37.23 10.46
CA LYS A 13 -10.26 38.16 11.14
C LYS A 13 -10.59 39.37 10.27
N ARG A 14 -9.64 39.80 9.43
CA ARG A 14 -9.79 40.94 8.52
C ARG A 14 -9.94 40.53 7.05
N GLY A 15 -9.80 39.25 6.73
CA GLY A 15 -9.93 38.71 5.37
C GLY A 15 -8.77 39.05 4.44
N PHE A 16 -7.60 39.43 4.98
CA PHE A 16 -6.43 39.80 4.18
C PHE A 16 -5.45 38.63 4.07
N ARG A 17 -4.93 38.41 2.86
CA ARG A 17 -3.81 37.51 2.61
C ARG A 17 -2.71 38.26 1.87
N GLY A 18 -1.46 37.96 2.18
CA GLY A 18 -0.33 38.63 1.56
C GLY A 18 0.97 37.87 1.75
N THR A 19 2.02 38.41 1.14
CA THR A 19 3.38 37.90 1.26
C THR A 19 4.27 39.05 1.66
N TRP A 20 4.88 38.94 2.84
CA TRP A 20 5.83 39.91 3.33
C TRP A 20 7.25 39.45 3.00
N TYR A 21 8.11 40.40 2.65
CA TYR A 21 9.52 40.17 2.35
C TYR A 21 10.41 40.92 3.37
N PRO A 22 11.47 40.30 3.90
CA PRO A 22 12.46 40.98 4.72
C PRO A 22 13.15 42.08 3.94
N GLN A 23 13.68 43.07 4.68
CA GLN A 23 14.38 44.20 4.07
C GLN A 23 15.55 43.71 3.18
N GLY A 24 15.60 44.23 1.95
CA GLY A 24 16.57 43.79 0.93
C GLY A 24 16.10 42.63 0.05
N TYR A 25 14.89 42.11 0.27
CA TYR A 25 14.25 41.10 -0.58
C TYR A 25 12.93 41.65 -1.15
N GLU A 26 12.65 41.28 -2.39
CA GLU A 26 11.42 41.65 -3.08
C GLU A 26 10.82 40.43 -3.77
N ALA A 27 9.57 40.55 -4.21
CA ALA A 27 8.97 39.55 -5.07
C ALA A 27 9.79 39.41 -6.36
N LEU A 28 9.99 38.17 -6.80
CA LEU A 28 10.59 37.90 -8.10
C LEU A 28 9.73 38.56 -9.19
N ASP A 29 10.36 39.15 -10.20
CA ASP A 29 9.62 39.70 -11.34
C ASP A 29 8.82 38.60 -12.08
N GLU A 30 7.84 39.00 -12.87
CA GLU A 30 6.97 38.05 -13.57
C GLU A 30 7.76 37.11 -14.51
N ALA A 31 8.83 37.59 -15.14
CA ALA A 31 9.65 36.79 -16.05
C ALA A 31 10.43 35.71 -15.31
N GLU A 32 10.98 36.02 -14.15
CA GLU A 32 11.68 35.13 -13.23
C GLU A 32 10.72 34.08 -12.66
N GLN A 33 9.53 34.48 -12.23
CA GLN A 33 8.49 33.55 -11.76
C GLN A 33 8.05 32.57 -12.86
N VAL A 34 7.86 33.05 -14.09
CA VAL A 34 7.51 32.20 -15.25
C VAL A 34 8.67 31.24 -15.56
N ARG A 35 9.92 31.71 -15.54
CA ARG A 35 11.09 30.85 -15.77
C ARG A 35 11.19 29.75 -14.72
N ARG A 36 11.05 30.07 -13.43
CA ARG A 36 11.08 29.08 -12.34
C ARG A 36 9.93 28.08 -12.41
N ARG A 37 8.69 28.54 -12.68
CA ARG A 37 7.55 27.62 -12.91
C ARG A 37 7.81 26.66 -14.05
N ARG A 38 8.41 27.15 -15.15
CA ARG A 38 8.80 26.33 -16.30
C ARG A 38 9.91 25.34 -15.95
N GLU A 39 10.97 25.79 -15.26
CA GLU A 39 12.07 24.94 -14.81
C GLU A 39 11.60 23.86 -13.84
N PHE A 40 10.76 24.20 -12.87
CA PHE A 40 10.14 23.25 -11.95
C PHE A 40 9.27 22.24 -12.70
N GLY A 41 8.42 22.70 -13.62
CA GLY A 41 7.60 21.83 -14.47
C GLY A 41 8.45 20.87 -15.29
N LEU A 42 9.52 21.36 -15.94
CA LEU A 42 10.45 20.54 -16.71
C LEU A 42 11.22 19.54 -15.83
N ARG A 43 11.66 19.96 -14.64
CA ARG A 43 12.34 19.08 -13.66
C ARG A 43 11.41 17.98 -13.19
N LYS A 44 10.15 18.32 -12.87
CA LYS A 44 9.12 17.36 -12.47
C LYS A 44 8.84 16.36 -13.59
N LEU A 45 8.65 16.83 -14.83
CA LEU A 45 8.45 15.95 -15.99
C LEU A 45 9.63 14.98 -16.19
N ARG A 46 10.87 15.44 -16.05
CA ARG A 46 12.07 14.57 -16.13
C ARG A 46 12.09 13.53 -15.02
N GLN A 47 11.81 13.93 -13.77
CA GLN A 47 11.76 13.02 -12.63
C GLN A 47 10.64 11.98 -12.76
N ASP A 48 9.47 12.39 -13.25
CA ASP A 48 8.33 11.52 -13.50
C ASP A 48 8.66 10.50 -14.60
N ALA A 49 9.26 10.95 -15.71
CA ALA A 49 9.70 10.08 -16.81
C ALA A 49 10.77 9.07 -16.36
N GLU A 50 11.78 9.51 -15.61
CA GLU A 50 12.79 8.60 -15.04
C GLU A 50 12.17 7.58 -14.07
N THR A 51 11.22 8.02 -13.26
CA THR A 51 10.51 7.16 -12.31
C THR A 51 9.69 6.11 -13.06
N GLN A 52 8.96 6.52 -14.09
CA GLN A 52 8.18 5.62 -14.93
C GLN A 52 9.07 4.59 -15.64
N GLU A 53 10.23 5.00 -16.15
CA GLU A 53 11.18 4.09 -16.77
C GLU A 53 11.73 3.05 -15.77
N LYS A 54 12.14 3.50 -14.57
CA LYS A 54 12.61 2.61 -13.49
C LYS A 54 11.50 1.62 -13.08
N GLN A 55 10.27 2.10 -12.94
CA GLN A 55 9.12 1.26 -12.61
C GLN A 55 8.81 0.25 -13.73
N ALA A 56 8.88 0.65 -14.99
CA ALA A 56 8.65 -0.25 -16.14
C ALA A 56 9.71 -1.38 -16.20
N ARG A 57 10.97 -1.05 -15.90
CA ARG A 57 12.05 -2.06 -15.77
C ARG A 57 11.74 -3.04 -14.63
N SER A 58 11.33 -2.54 -13.46
CA SER A 58 10.95 -3.41 -12.34
C SER A 58 9.68 -4.23 -12.63
N ALA A 59 8.72 -3.72 -13.40
CA ALA A 59 7.52 -4.45 -13.82
C ALA A 59 7.87 -5.61 -14.77
N LYS A 60 8.89 -5.47 -15.62
CA LYS A 60 9.41 -6.60 -16.40
C LYS A 60 9.96 -7.69 -15.48
N LEU A 61 10.79 -7.32 -14.50
CA LEU A 61 11.32 -8.27 -13.50
C LEU A 61 10.20 -8.93 -12.68
N ALA A 62 9.15 -8.19 -12.31
CA ALA A 62 7.97 -8.72 -11.62
C ALA A 62 7.30 -9.83 -12.44
N ARG A 63 7.07 -9.58 -13.74
CA ARG A 63 6.49 -10.57 -14.66
C ARG A 63 7.39 -11.79 -14.84
N ASP A 64 8.70 -11.58 -14.95
CA ASP A 64 9.67 -12.68 -15.09
C ASP A 64 9.70 -13.58 -13.84
N LEU A 65 9.68 -12.98 -12.64
CA LEU A 65 9.61 -13.71 -11.37
C LEU A 65 8.28 -14.45 -11.24
N TRP A 66 7.17 -13.78 -11.56
CA TRP A 66 5.84 -14.37 -11.53
C TRP A 66 5.73 -15.58 -12.47
N ALA A 67 6.26 -15.47 -13.69
CA ALA A 67 6.23 -16.55 -14.68
C ALA A 67 7.03 -17.79 -14.25
N ARG A 68 8.15 -17.60 -13.54
CA ARG A 68 8.96 -18.70 -12.99
C ARG A 68 8.37 -19.33 -11.73
N ALA A 69 7.52 -18.61 -11.01
CA ALA A 69 6.89 -19.09 -9.81
C ALA A 69 5.78 -20.11 -10.12
N VAL A 70 5.59 -21.09 -9.23
CA VAL A 70 4.56 -22.13 -9.35
C VAL A 70 3.36 -21.76 -8.50
N SER A 71 2.18 -22.32 -8.77
CA SER A 71 1.00 -22.09 -7.92
C SER A 71 1.32 -22.46 -6.47
N ALA A 72 1.00 -21.58 -5.53
CA ALA A 72 1.20 -21.89 -4.12
C ALA A 72 0.14 -22.90 -3.66
N GLY A 73 0.56 -23.91 -2.92
CA GLY A 73 -0.35 -24.76 -2.13
C GLY A 73 -0.61 -24.17 -0.74
N GLY A 74 -1.55 -24.73 0.00
CA GLY A 74 -1.87 -24.29 1.38
C GLY A 74 -0.80 -24.57 2.44
N HIS A 75 0.28 -25.27 2.06
CA HIS A 75 1.39 -25.69 2.92
C HIS A 75 2.51 -24.66 3.12
N HIS A 76 2.47 -23.50 2.45
CA HIS A 76 3.52 -22.48 2.65
C HIS A 76 3.51 -21.99 4.11
N PRO A 77 4.67 -21.86 4.80
CA PRO A 77 4.73 -21.59 6.25
C PRO A 77 3.94 -20.35 6.70
N TYR A 78 3.96 -19.27 5.93
CA TYR A 78 3.13 -18.09 6.20
C TYR A 78 1.62 -18.37 6.17
N LEU A 79 1.14 -19.14 5.18
CA LEU A 79 -0.29 -19.45 5.02
C LEU A 79 -0.77 -20.33 6.19
N VAL A 80 0.03 -21.32 6.56
CA VAL A 80 -0.23 -22.19 7.72
C VAL A 80 -0.25 -21.37 9.01
N ARG A 81 0.76 -20.53 9.25
CA ARG A 81 0.87 -19.68 10.44
C ARG A 81 -0.27 -18.69 10.56
N LYS A 82 -0.71 -18.12 9.44
CA LYS A 82 -1.86 -17.20 9.40
C LYS A 82 -3.21 -17.92 9.30
N ALA A 83 -3.22 -19.23 9.12
CA ALA A 83 -4.41 -20.06 8.95
C ALA A 83 -5.35 -19.57 7.84
N VAL A 84 -4.78 -19.22 6.68
CA VAL A 84 -5.50 -18.71 5.50
C VAL A 84 -5.15 -19.48 4.23
N ASP A 85 -6.07 -19.50 3.28
CA ASP A 85 -5.90 -20.21 2.01
C ASP A 85 -5.07 -19.43 0.97
N ALA A 86 -4.57 -20.16 -0.02
CA ALA A 86 -3.90 -19.61 -1.19
C ALA A 86 -4.92 -19.11 -2.22
N HIS A 87 -5.01 -17.80 -2.42
CA HIS A 87 -5.88 -17.14 -3.38
C HIS A 87 -5.06 -16.41 -4.44
N ARG A 88 -4.86 -17.04 -5.59
CA ARG A 88 -4.16 -16.47 -6.75
C ARG A 88 -2.73 -16.00 -6.42
N VAL A 89 -2.04 -16.73 -5.56
CA VAL A 89 -0.65 -16.51 -5.16
C VAL A 89 0.24 -17.64 -5.65
N ARG A 90 1.55 -17.38 -5.75
CA ARG A 90 2.54 -18.34 -6.26
C ARG A 90 3.68 -18.53 -5.27
N GLN A 91 4.38 -19.65 -5.35
CA GLN A 91 5.63 -19.89 -4.62
C GLN A 91 6.81 -19.74 -5.57
N LEU A 92 7.81 -18.97 -5.14
CA LEU A 92 9.06 -18.80 -5.85
C LEU A 92 10.19 -19.47 -5.04
N PRO A 93 10.96 -20.39 -5.65
CA PRO A 93 11.98 -21.15 -4.92
C PRO A 93 13.06 -20.28 -4.26
N LYS A 94 13.46 -19.17 -4.89
CA LYS A 94 14.54 -18.29 -4.42
C LYS A 94 14.24 -16.83 -4.70
N TRP A 95 14.24 -16.01 -3.66
CA TRP A 95 14.23 -14.56 -3.72
C TRP A 95 15.61 -14.01 -3.35
N GLN A 96 16.23 -13.26 -4.27
CA GLN A 96 17.57 -12.73 -4.06
C GLN A 96 17.52 -11.23 -3.80
N LYS A 97 18.21 -10.78 -2.75
CA LYS A 97 18.31 -9.36 -2.39
C LYS A 97 19.74 -9.01 -1.98
N ARG A 98 20.14 -7.77 -2.24
CA ARG A 98 21.38 -7.22 -1.69
C ARG A 98 21.09 -6.59 -0.32
N SER A 99 21.82 -7.00 0.71
CA SER A 99 21.87 -6.32 2.00
C SER A 99 23.13 -5.48 2.04
N TYR A 100 23.00 -4.19 2.35
CA TYR A 100 24.10 -3.23 2.35
C TYR A 100 24.54 -2.94 3.78
N GLN A 101 25.84 -2.99 4.03
CA GLN A 101 26.48 -2.67 5.30
C GLN A 101 26.79 -1.17 5.38
N GLU A 102 27.13 -0.67 6.58
CA GLU A 102 27.40 0.76 6.82
C GLU A 102 28.59 1.30 6.00
N ASP A 103 29.58 0.45 5.72
CA ASP A 103 30.76 0.78 4.91
C ASP A 103 30.50 0.76 3.39
N GLY A 104 29.27 0.45 2.97
CA GLY A 104 28.87 0.35 1.57
C GLY A 104 29.13 -1.01 0.93
N ALA A 105 29.73 -1.98 1.64
CA ALA A 105 29.79 -3.36 1.20
C ALA A 105 28.37 -3.95 1.10
N PHE A 106 28.19 -4.96 0.25
CA PHE A 106 26.92 -5.68 0.19
C PHE A 106 27.13 -7.18 0.16
N GLU A 107 26.19 -7.89 0.76
CA GLU A 107 26.06 -9.33 0.63
C GLU A 107 24.79 -9.68 -0.15
N THR A 108 24.79 -10.85 -0.78
CA THR A 108 23.59 -11.38 -1.44
C THR A 108 22.86 -12.30 -0.47
N VAL A 109 21.70 -11.86 -0.02
CA VAL A 109 20.77 -12.67 0.79
C VAL A 109 19.85 -13.43 -0.16
N ILE A 110 19.76 -14.75 0.05
CA ILE A 110 18.81 -15.62 -0.65
C ILE A 110 17.78 -16.09 0.37
N VAL A 111 16.50 -15.79 0.11
CA VAL A 111 15.38 -16.33 0.87
C VAL A 111 14.75 -17.44 0.04
N GLU A 112 14.65 -18.63 0.60
CA GLU A 112 14.04 -19.78 -0.06
C GLU A 112 12.53 -19.85 0.20
N ASP A 113 11.82 -20.52 -0.70
CA ASP A 113 10.37 -20.77 -0.63
C ASP A 113 9.53 -19.53 -0.29
N VAL A 114 9.61 -18.47 -1.10
CA VAL A 114 8.83 -17.26 -0.84
C VAL A 114 7.44 -17.32 -1.48
N LEU A 115 6.43 -16.84 -0.76
CA LEU A 115 5.10 -16.62 -1.30
C LEU A 115 5.06 -15.29 -2.05
N LEU A 116 4.77 -15.34 -3.35
CA LEU A 116 4.56 -14.16 -4.19
C LEU A 116 3.08 -13.80 -4.29
N ILE A 117 2.79 -12.54 -3.97
CA ILE A 117 1.50 -11.90 -4.20
C ILE A 117 1.67 -10.91 -5.37
N PRO A 118 0.94 -11.10 -6.48
CA PRO A 118 1.04 -10.22 -7.64
C PRO A 118 0.32 -8.89 -7.38
N MET A 119 0.89 -7.78 -7.86
CA MET A 119 0.35 -6.43 -7.68
C MET A 119 -0.05 -5.86 -9.05
N TYR A 120 -1.34 -5.72 -9.28
CA TYR A 120 -1.91 -5.26 -10.54
C TYR A 120 -2.39 -3.82 -10.44
N ASP A 121 -2.42 -3.11 -11.57
CA ASP A 121 -3.13 -1.85 -11.69
C ASP A 121 -4.62 -2.05 -12.04
N GLU A 122 -5.33 -0.94 -12.25
CA GLU A 122 -6.75 -0.94 -12.62
C GLU A 122 -7.05 -1.59 -13.98
N LYS A 123 -6.04 -1.70 -14.85
CA LYS A 123 -6.14 -2.34 -16.16
C LYS A 123 -5.84 -3.84 -16.12
N GLY A 124 -5.39 -4.34 -14.96
CA GLY A 124 -4.98 -5.73 -14.78
C GLY A 124 -3.54 -6.00 -15.22
N GLU A 125 -2.71 -4.98 -15.42
CA GLU A 125 -1.30 -5.14 -15.74
C GLU A 125 -0.47 -5.42 -14.47
N LEU A 126 0.42 -6.42 -14.53
CA LEU A 126 1.29 -6.77 -13.41
C LEU A 126 2.48 -5.81 -13.35
N TRP A 127 2.54 -4.97 -12.32
CA TRP A 127 3.57 -3.95 -12.14
C TRP A 127 4.60 -4.29 -11.06
N ASN A 128 4.22 -5.10 -10.07
CA ASN A 128 5.08 -5.45 -8.95
C ASN A 128 4.64 -6.78 -8.32
N VAL A 129 5.44 -7.31 -7.40
CA VAL A 129 5.13 -8.46 -6.55
C VAL A 129 5.51 -8.11 -5.12
N GLN A 130 4.72 -8.58 -4.15
CA GLN A 130 5.15 -8.69 -2.76
C GLN A 130 5.64 -10.12 -2.53
N ALA A 131 6.87 -10.26 -2.03
CA ALA A 131 7.39 -11.53 -1.53
C ALA A 131 7.14 -11.59 -0.02
N ILE A 132 6.46 -12.62 0.46
CA ILE A 132 6.34 -12.95 1.87
C ILE A 132 7.26 -14.14 2.14
N PHE A 133 8.13 -13.98 3.12
CA PHE A 133 9.09 -14.99 3.51
C PHE A 133 8.43 -16.06 4.40
N PRO A 134 8.98 -17.29 4.46
CA PRO A 134 8.53 -18.31 5.39
C PRO A 134 8.51 -17.82 6.85
N GLU A 135 9.56 -17.07 7.21
CA GLU A 135 9.84 -16.54 8.54
C GLU A 135 10.57 -15.18 8.46
N PHE A 136 10.83 -14.57 9.62
CA PHE A 136 11.58 -13.32 9.68
C PHE A 136 13.02 -13.54 9.19
N ASN A 137 13.47 -12.72 8.24
CA ASN A 137 14.84 -12.79 7.75
C ASN A 137 15.71 -11.77 8.49
N GLU A 138 16.61 -12.24 9.34
CA GLU A 138 17.50 -11.40 10.16
C GLU A 138 18.38 -10.47 9.32
N ALA A 139 18.98 -10.99 8.24
CA ALA A 139 19.87 -10.21 7.37
C ALA A 139 19.16 -9.06 6.64
N LEU A 140 17.84 -9.16 6.44
CA LEU A 140 17.01 -8.14 5.80
C LEU A 140 16.15 -7.34 6.80
N GLY A 141 16.09 -7.75 8.08
CA GLY A 141 15.30 -7.12 9.14
C GLY A 141 13.78 -7.11 8.89
N ARG A 142 13.25 -8.08 8.14
CA ARG A 142 11.83 -8.13 7.71
C ARG A 142 11.40 -9.52 7.26
N ASP A 143 10.09 -9.74 7.25
CA ASP A 143 9.44 -10.99 6.83
C ASP A 143 8.78 -10.89 5.43
N ARG A 144 8.90 -9.73 4.78
CA ARG A 144 8.33 -9.45 3.47
C ARG A 144 9.09 -8.35 2.73
N ASP A 145 9.03 -8.39 1.40
CA ASP A 145 9.69 -7.44 0.53
C ASP A 145 8.85 -7.10 -0.71
N PHE A 146 9.19 -5.99 -1.35
CA PHE A 146 8.73 -5.64 -2.70
C PHE A 146 9.94 -5.55 -3.63
N LEU A 147 9.70 -5.55 -4.95
CA LEU A 147 10.77 -5.21 -5.87
C LEU A 147 11.22 -3.76 -5.67
N PRO A 148 12.53 -3.49 -5.58
CA PRO A 148 13.03 -2.14 -5.41
C PRO A 148 12.67 -1.30 -6.64
N ARG A 149 12.33 -0.02 -6.41
CA ARG A 149 11.96 0.96 -7.46
C ARG A 149 10.73 0.59 -8.28
N ALA A 150 10.02 -0.48 -7.92
CA ALA A 150 8.76 -0.83 -8.54
C ALA A 150 7.64 0.07 -8.03
N ARG A 151 6.59 0.23 -8.84
CA ARG A 151 5.37 0.92 -8.42
C ARG A 151 4.72 0.14 -7.28
N VAL A 152 4.14 0.83 -6.31
CA VAL A 152 3.29 0.24 -5.25
C VAL A 152 1.96 0.99 -5.18
N THR A 153 2.02 2.32 -5.23
CA THR A 153 0.84 3.18 -5.16
C THR A 153 -0.20 2.85 -6.24
N GLY A 154 -1.43 2.62 -5.79
CA GLY A 154 -2.58 2.27 -6.62
C GLY A 154 -2.59 0.82 -7.09
N LEU A 155 -1.57 0.01 -6.78
CA LEU A 155 -1.58 -1.40 -7.12
C LEU A 155 -2.31 -2.23 -6.05
N PHE A 156 -2.95 -3.31 -6.48
CA PHE A 156 -3.71 -4.20 -5.62
C PHE A 156 -3.63 -5.66 -6.09
N HIS A 157 -3.94 -6.58 -5.17
CA HIS A 157 -4.29 -7.98 -5.49
C HIS A 157 -5.76 -8.21 -5.22
N TRP A 158 -6.36 -9.25 -5.81
CA TRP A 158 -7.77 -9.56 -5.57
C TRP A 158 -8.05 -11.04 -5.32
N MET A 159 -9.09 -11.27 -4.50
CA MET A 159 -9.70 -12.56 -4.20
C MET A 159 -11.16 -12.58 -4.67
N GLY A 160 -11.68 -13.76 -5.02
CA GLY A 160 -13.08 -13.93 -5.44
C GLY A 160 -13.44 -13.45 -6.85
N PRO A 161 -14.73 -13.49 -7.25
CA PRO A 161 -15.27 -12.87 -8.45
C PRO A 161 -15.61 -11.38 -8.21
N ARG A 162 -16.08 -10.65 -9.24
CA ARG A 162 -16.62 -9.29 -9.04
C ARG A 162 -17.99 -9.41 -8.36
N THR A 163 -18.25 -8.54 -7.39
CA THR A 163 -19.47 -8.56 -6.55
C THR A 163 -19.98 -7.13 -6.33
N ARG A 164 -21.19 -6.99 -5.79
CA ARG A 164 -21.80 -5.67 -5.49
C ARG A 164 -21.15 -4.96 -4.31
N THR A 165 -20.48 -5.71 -3.44
CA THR A 165 -19.68 -5.19 -2.32
C THR A 165 -18.22 -5.55 -2.55
N VAL A 166 -17.32 -4.59 -2.39
CA VAL A 166 -15.87 -4.75 -2.51
C VAL A 166 -15.24 -4.36 -1.19
N TYR A 167 -14.51 -5.29 -0.59
CA TYR A 167 -13.73 -5.04 0.61
C TYR A 167 -12.30 -4.68 0.24
N LEU A 168 -11.71 -3.71 0.95
CA LEU A 168 -10.31 -3.34 0.85
C LEU A 168 -9.63 -3.68 2.18
N ALA A 169 -8.55 -4.45 2.15
CA ALA A 169 -7.79 -4.80 3.34
C ALA A 169 -6.30 -4.48 3.13
N GLU A 170 -5.61 -4.10 4.20
CA GLU A 170 -4.18 -3.80 4.15
C GLU A 170 -3.35 -5.03 3.75
N GLY A 171 -3.44 -6.10 4.54
CA GLY A 171 -2.62 -7.30 4.38
C GLY A 171 -3.33 -8.46 3.67
N TYR A 172 -2.54 -9.40 3.14
CA TYR A 172 -3.06 -10.60 2.49
C TYR A 172 -3.86 -11.49 3.46
N ALA A 173 -3.35 -11.74 4.67
CA ALA A 173 -4.03 -12.57 5.66
C ALA A 173 -5.39 -11.97 6.05
N THR A 174 -5.42 -10.67 6.38
CA THR A 174 -6.65 -9.92 6.63
C THR A 174 -7.64 -10.06 5.47
N ALA A 175 -7.17 -9.85 4.22
CA ALA A 175 -8.01 -10.01 3.04
C ALA A 175 -8.57 -11.42 2.87
N ALA A 176 -7.76 -12.45 3.11
CA ALA A 176 -8.17 -13.85 3.01
C ALA A 176 -9.20 -14.21 4.08
N SER A 177 -9.04 -13.74 5.33
CA SER A 177 -10.04 -13.93 6.38
C SER A 177 -11.35 -13.22 6.07
N VAL A 178 -11.30 -11.99 5.54
CA VAL A 178 -12.48 -11.25 5.09
C VAL A 178 -13.17 -11.99 3.93
N PHE A 179 -12.40 -12.52 2.98
CA PHE A 179 -12.93 -13.29 1.85
C PHE A 179 -13.62 -14.56 2.33
N ALA A 180 -13.00 -15.33 3.22
CA ALA A 180 -13.58 -16.53 3.80
C ALA A 180 -14.87 -16.25 4.59
N ALA A 181 -14.96 -15.10 5.27
CA ALA A 181 -16.12 -14.71 6.06
C ALA A 181 -17.30 -14.20 5.22
N THR A 182 -17.04 -13.56 4.07
CA THR A 182 -18.06 -12.82 3.31
C THR A 182 -18.38 -13.44 1.95
N GLY A 183 -17.46 -14.17 1.34
CA GLY A 183 -17.54 -14.63 -0.05
C GLY A 183 -17.53 -13.49 -1.09
N GLN A 184 -17.33 -12.24 -0.67
CA GLN A 184 -17.37 -11.05 -1.54
C GLN A 184 -15.99 -10.72 -2.11
N ARG A 185 -15.90 -9.93 -3.17
CA ARG A 185 -14.62 -9.41 -3.70
C ARG A 185 -13.83 -8.73 -2.59
N VAL A 186 -12.58 -9.16 -2.38
CA VAL A 186 -11.64 -8.49 -1.47
C VAL A 186 -10.38 -8.11 -2.23
N LEU A 187 -9.90 -6.89 -2.02
CA LEU A 187 -8.63 -6.39 -2.53
C LEU A 187 -7.59 -6.27 -1.41
N VAL A 188 -6.36 -6.70 -1.71
CA VAL A 188 -5.18 -6.46 -0.86
C VAL A 188 -4.53 -5.16 -1.32
N CYS A 189 -4.36 -4.22 -0.39
CA CYS A 189 -3.80 -2.90 -0.65
C CYS A 189 -2.32 -2.79 -0.25
N PHE A 190 -1.75 -3.78 0.43
CA PHE A 190 -0.34 -3.92 0.81
C PHE A 190 0.20 -2.95 1.87
N SER A 191 -0.51 -1.86 2.15
CA SER A 191 -0.25 -0.96 3.29
C SER A 191 -1.45 -0.03 3.54
N ALA A 192 -1.60 0.47 4.78
CA ALA A 192 -2.58 1.52 5.12
C ALA A 192 -2.47 2.73 4.17
N GLY A 193 -1.24 3.17 3.88
CA GLY A 193 -0.99 4.32 3.03
C GLY A 193 -1.44 4.17 1.57
N ASN A 194 -1.67 2.93 1.11
CA ASN A 194 -2.14 2.65 -0.25
C ASN A 194 -3.68 2.50 -0.34
N LEU A 195 -4.39 2.42 0.79
CA LEU A 195 -5.85 2.31 0.85
C LEU A 195 -6.55 3.43 0.05
N PRO A 196 -6.21 4.73 0.21
CA PRO A 196 -6.87 5.81 -0.53
C PRO A 196 -6.72 5.66 -2.05
N ALA A 197 -5.53 5.32 -2.52
CA ALA A 197 -5.23 5.18 -3.94
C ALA A 197 -6.01 4.01 -4.57
N VAL A 198 -6.07 2.87 -3.88
CA VAL A 198 -6.83 1.70 -4.35
C VAL A 198 -8.34 1.98 -4.28
N ALA A 199 -8.83 2.63 -3.22
CA ALA A 199 -10.25 2.99 -3.09
C ALA A 199 -10.72 3.87 -4.27
N LEU A 200 -9.95 4.91 -4.60
CA LEU A 200 -10.23 5.78 -5.74
C LEU A 200 -10.23 5.01 -7.08
N ALA A 201 -9.25 4.12 -7.28
CA ALA A 201 -9.19 3.27 -8.47
C ALA A 201 -10.42 2.35 -8.58
N VAL A 202 -10.86 1.76 -7.47
CA VAL A 202 -12.07 0.92 -7.41
C VAL A 202 -13.31 1.73 -7.72
N ARG A 203 -13.49 2.91 -7.11
CA ARG A 203 -14.64 3.78 -7.37
C ARG A 203 -14.70 4.24 -8.83
N ALA A 204 -13.56 4.56 -9.43
CA ALA A 204 -13.48 4.93 -10.84
C ALA A 204 -13.86 3.75 -11.77
N ALA A 205 -13.40 2.53 -11.46
CA ALA A 205 -13.65 1.35 -12.29
C ALA A 205 -15.05 0.72 -12.06
N MET A 206 -15.61 0.88 -10.87
CA MET A 206 -16.88 0.29 -10.44
C MET A 206 -17.70 1.34 -9.65
N PRO A 207 -18.37 2.28 -10.33
CA PRO A 207 -19.03 3.42 -9.68
C PRO A 207 -20.15 3.05 -8.70
N ASP A 208 -20.80 1.90 -8.88
CA ASP A 208 -22.02 1.53 -8.14
C ASP A 208 -21.79 0.50 -7.02
N VAL A 209 -20.54 0.03 -6.83
CA VAL A 209 -20.27 -0.96 -5.76
C VAL A 209 -20.24 -0.28 -4.39
N GLN A 210 -20.66 -1.02 -3.37
CA GLN A 210 -20.39 -0.65 -2.00
C GLN A 210 -18.92 -0.95 -1.69
N ILE A 211 -18.19 0.04 -1.17
CA ILE A 211 -16.78 -0.12 -0.80
C ILE A 211 -16.69 -0.17 0.71
N VAL A 212 -16.09 -1.23 1.24
CA VAL A 212 -15.87 -1.44 2.67
C VAL A 212 -14.38 -1.49 2.92
N VAL A 213 -13.86 -0.59 3.74
CA VAL A 213 -12.45 -0.54 4.10
C VAL A 213 -12.26 -1.26 5.43
N CYS A 214 -11.58 -2.40 5.39
CA CYS A 214 -11.21 -3.19 6.55
C CYS A 214 -9.95 -2.61 7.19
N ALA A 215 -10.15 -1.87 8.28
CA ALA A 215 -9.08 -1.27 9.06
C ALA A 215 -8.49 -2.27 10.07
N ASP A 216 -7.18 -2.21 10.25
CA ASP A 216 -6.52 -2.81 11.42
C ASP A 216 -6.81 -1.91 12.63
N ASN A 217 -7.26 -2.50 13.74
CA ASN A 217 -7.64 -1.73 14.94
C ASN A 217 -6.39 -1.39 15.77
N ASP A 218 -5.44 -0.68 15.16
CA ASP A 218 -4.11 -0.44 15.71
C ASP A 218 -4.14 0.28 17.07
N LEU A 219 -3.15 -0.02 17.90
CA LEU A 219 -2.85 0.81 19.06
C LEU A 219 -2.25 2.15 18.61
N PRO A 220 -2.45 3.25 19.37
CA PRO A 220 -1.86 4.53 19.05
C PRO A 220 -0.31 4.46 18.97
N ASP A 221 0.27 5.12 17.97
CA ASP A 221 1.71 5.33 17.87
C ASP A 221 2.20 6.33 18.94
N LYS A 222 3.51 6.59 19.00
CA LYS A 222 4.12 7.57 19.92
C LYS A 222 3.54 9.00 19.82
N ASN A 223 2.86 9.33 18.72
CA ASN A 223 2.22 10.61 18.47
C ASN A 223 0.69 10.53 18.66
N GLY A 224 0.16 9.42 19.18
CA GLY A 224 -1.26 9.20 19.40
C GLY A 224 -2.07 8.85 18.14
N ARG A 225 -1.41 8.63 16.99
CA ARG A 225 -2.08 8.34 15.71
C ARG A 225 -2.39 6.86 15.58
N ARG A 226 -3.42 6.50 14.83
CA ARG A 226 -3.79 5.10 14.55
C ARG A 226 -3.80 4.89 13.04
N PRO A 227 -2.63 4.70 12.41
CA PRO A 227 -2.49 4.77 10.95
C PRO A 227 -3.45 3.86 10.17
N GLY A 228 -3.70 2.63 10.63
CA GLY A 228 -4.66 1.73 10.00
C GLY A 228 -6.08 2.28 9.97
N ILE A 229 -6.54 2.87 11.09
CA ILE A 229 -7.87 3.49 11.20
C ILE A 229 -7.91 4.81 10.43
N ASP A 230 -6.95 5.70 10.66
CA ASP A 230 -6.91 7.05 10.06
C ASP A 230 -6.92 6.96 8.51
N LYS A 231 -6.15 6.01 7.93
CA LYS A 231 -6.13 5.80 6.47
C LYS A 231 -7.36 5.08 5.94
N ALA A 232 -7.97 4.20 6.73
CA ALA A 232 -9.22 3.57 6.32
C ALA A 232 -10.38 4.58 6.27
N GLU A 233 -10.46 5.48 7.25
CA GLU A 233 -11.43 6.58 7.29
C GLU A 233 -11.21 7.56 6.13
N GLU A 234 -9.95 7.94 5.85
CA GLU A 234 -9.60 8.75 4.68
C GLU A 234 -10.06 8.08 3.37
N ALA A 235 -9.74 6.80 3.19
CA ALA A 235 -10.10 6.05 1.99
C ALA A 235 -11.62 5.94 1.81
N ALA A 236 -12.35 5.63 2.88
CA ALA A 236 -13.81 5.57 2.85
C ALA A 236 -14.43 6.93 2.54
N ALA A 237 -13.96 8.02 3.14
CA ALA A 237 -14.45 9.37 2.89
C ALA A 237 -14.30 9.79 1.42
N LEU A 238 -13.18 9.44 0.77
CA LEU A 238 -12.91 9.76 -0.64
C LEU A 238 -13.89 9.11 -1.62
N VAL A 239 -14.54 8.01 -1.24
CA VAL A 239 -15.35 7.19 -2.16
C VAL A 239 -16.77 6.94 -1.69
N GLY A 240 -17.19 7.58 -0.58
CA GLY A 240 -18.47 7.28 0.08
C GLY A 240 -18.56 5.82 0.54
N GLY A 241 -17.47 5.28 1.08
CA GLY A 241 -17.37 3.92 1.60
C GLY A 241 -17.68 3.81 3.09
N ILE A 242 -17.58 2.59 3.60
CA ILE A 242 -17.78 2.24 5.02
C ILE A 242 -16.46 1.74 5.60
N VAL A 243 -16.17 2.04 6.86
CA VAL A 243 -15.04 1.43 7.58
C VAL A 243 -15.55 0.30 8.46
N ALA A 244 -14.89 -0.85 8.39
CA ALA A 244 -15.09 -1.98 9.28
C ALA A 244 -13.78 -2.29 10.02
N MET A 245 -13.84 -2.55 11.32
CA MET A 245 -12.68 -2.91 12.14
C MET A 245 -13.04 -4.03 13.12
N PRO A 246 -12.09 -4.88 13.54
CA PRO A 246 -12.34 -5.86 14.58
C PRO A 246 -12.58 -5.17 15.94
N PRO A 247 -13.35 -5.76 16.87
CA PRO A 247 -13.67 -5.15 18.15
C PRO A 247 -12.49 -5.14 19.15
N ILE A 248 -11.37 -5.78 18.80
CA ILE A 248 -10.21 -5.97 19.66
C ILE A 248 -9.12 -4.97 19.23
N LYS A 249 -8.70 -4.13 20.17
CA LYS A 249 -7.58 -3.19 19.94
C LYS A 249 -6.27 -3.98 19.74
N GLY A 250 -5.44 -3.49 18.82
CA GLY A 250 -4.20 -4.11 18.39
C GLY A 250 -4.38 -5.34 17.50
N ALA A 251 -5.56 -5.59 16.96
CA ALA A 251 -5.84 -6.75 16.11
C ALA A 251 -6.33 -6.36 14.71
N ASP A 252 -6.04 -7.21 13.74
CA ASP A 252 -6.67 -7.21 12.42
C ASP A 252 -7.83 -8.25 12.36
N PHE A 253 -8.52 -8.37 11.23
CA PHE A 253 -9.57 -9.38 11.06
C PHE A 253 -9.06 -10.83 11.07
N ASN A 254 -7.80 -11.05 10.71
CA ASN A 254 -7.19 -12.39 10.74
C ASN A 254 -6.93 -12.84 12.18
N ASP A 255 -6.37 -11.96 13.01
CA ASP A 255 -6.18 -12.19 14.43
C ASP A 255 -7.52 -12.39 15.13
N TYR A 256 -8.54 -11.58 14.77
CA TYR A 256 -9.88 -11.76 15.32
C TYR A 256 -10.51 -13.11 14.90
N ALA A 257 -10.34 -13.54 13.64
CA ALA A 257 -10.78 -14.86 13.19
C ALA A 257 -10.12 -15.99 14.00
N ALA A 258 -8.82 -15.88 14.28
CA ALA A 258 -8.09 -16.84 15.11
C ALA A 258 -8.65 -16.89 16.54
N ILE A 259 -8.92 -15.72 17.15
CA ILE A 259 -9.50 -15.62 18.50
C ILE A 259 -10.90 -16.25 18.57
N LEU A 260 -11.75 -16.03 17.56
CA LEU A 260 -13.09 -16.63 17.50
C LEU A 260 -13.01 -18.16 17.42
N LYS A 261 -12.08 -18.68 16.63
CA LYS A 261 -11.84 -20.12 16.47
C LYS A 261 -11.37 -20.76 17.78
N THR A 262 -10.39 -20.16 18.45
CA THR A 262 -9.88 -20.68 19.74
C THR A 262 -10.88 -20.55 20.87
N SER A 263 -11.75 -19.53 20.83
CA SER A 263 -12.81 -19.31 21.84
C SER A 263 -14.12 -20.06 21.54
N ASN A 264 -14.20 -20.82 20.45
CA ASN A 264 -15.41 -21.49 19.98
C ASN A 264 -16.65 -20.56 19.85
N LYS A 265 -16.43 -19.30 19.45
CA LYS A 265 -17.46 -18.24 19.37
C LYS A 265 -18.14 -18.13 17.99
N GLY A 266 -18.05 -19.19 17.17
CA GLY A 266 -18.57 -19.22 15.80
C GLY A 266 -17.64 -18.54 14.78
N PRO A 267 -18.06 -18.47 13.50
CA PRO A 267 -17.23 -17.91 12.43
C PRO A 267 -17.16 -16.39 12.51
N LEU A 268 -16.10 -15.82 11.91
CA LEU A 268 -15.98 -14.39 11.69
C LEU A 268 -17.18 -13.88 10.89
N LYS A 269 -17.77 -12.76 11.33
CA LYS A 269 -18.84 -12.05 10.63
C LYS A 269 -18.43 -10.60 10.44
N ILE A 270 -18.55 -10.10 9.22
CA ILE A 270 -18.29 -8.71 8.86
C ILE A 270 -19.54 -8.20 8.18
N PHE A 271 -20.19 -7.21 8.78
CA PHE A 271 -21.37 -6.58 8.19
C PHE A 271 -20.94 -5.47 7.23
N ALA A 272 -21.67 -5.36 6.13
CA ALA A 272 -21.61 -4.23 5.22
C ALA A 272 -22.99 -4.04 4.58
#